data_AF-A0A965C879-F1
#
_entry.id   AF-A0A965C879-F1
#
_cell.length_a   1.000
_cell.length_b   1.000
_cell.length_c   1.000
_cell.angle_alpha   90.00
_cell.angle_beta   90.00
_cell.angle_gamma   90.00
#
_symmetry.space_group_name_H-M   'P 1'
#
loop_
_entity.id
_entity.type
_entity.pdbx_description
1 polymer ?
#
loop_
_entity_poly.entity_id
_entity_poly.type
_entity_poly.pdbx_seq_one_letter_code
_entity_poly.pdbx_strand_id
1 'polypeptide(L)'
;MPVPSRQESLDWMAKHGIAQAEEMLDYAGGSPLQVLNDEEGAALYSSSMIKQLAMGGQLDIFQAAGACLELGMENAITALQKWCYDLMLCRMTHQARYHVAQSLTLKKLAQGLKLASLIDFIKMLADAKKSANHPLNNELQLERLLHHYTQIF
;
A
#
# COMPACT_ATOMS: atom_id res chain seq x y z
N MET A 1 -14.77 20.03 9.44
CA MET A 1 -13.85 20.19 10.59
C MET A 1 -12.49 20.58 10.04
N PRO A 2 -11.74 21.50 10.68
CA PRO A 2 -10.39 21.83 10.24
C PRO A 2 -9.48 20.60 10.32
N VAL A 3 -8.64 20.41 9.31
CA VAL A 3 -7.65 19.32 9.29
C VAL A 3 -6.53 19.72 10.26
N PRO A 4 -6.25 18.94 11.31
CA PRO A 4 -5.15 19.24 12.23
C PRO A 4 -3.82 19.25 11.49
N SER A 5 -2.87 20.07 11.94
CA SER A 5 -1.51 20.05 11.41
C SER A 5 -0.82 18.71 11.70
N ARG A 6 0.27 18.40 10.96
CA ARG A 6 1.07 17.19 11.19
C ARG A 6 1.53 17.11 12.65
N GLN A 7 2.01 18.22 13.21
CA GLN A 7 2.48 18.30 14.60
C GLN A 7 1.35 17.99 15.59
N GLU A 8 0.17 18.62 15.41
CA GLU A 8 -0.99 18.39 16.28
C GLU A 8 -1.50 16.96 16.21
N SER A 9 -1.42 16.35 15.02
CA SER A 9 -1.80 14.95 14.80
C SER A 9 -0.85 14.01 15.53
N LEU A 10 0.47 14.23 15.43
CA LEU A 10 1.49 13.43 16.12
C LEU A 10 1.41 13.57 17.63
N ASP A 11 1.24 14.80 18.15
CA ASP A 11 1.10 15.04 19.60
C ASP A 11 -0.17 14.37 20.15
N TRP A 12 -1.25 14.38 19.37
CA TRP A 12 -2.48 13.71 19.72
C TRP A 12 -2.31 12.18 19.71
N MET A 13 -1.64 11.62 18.70
CA MET A 13 -1.36 10.17 18.61
C MET A 13 -0.42 9.68 19.72
N ALA A 14 0.60 10.46 20.08
CA ALA A 14 1.51 10.16 21.17
C ALA A 14 0.77 10.07 22.52
N LYS A 15 -0.21 10.96 22.76
CA LYS A 15 -1.08 10.90 23.96
C LYS A 15 -1.96 9.66 24.01
N HIS A 16 -2.24 9.03 22.87
CA HIS A 16 -3.02 7.79 22.77
C HIS A 16 -2.13 6.53 22.78
N GLY A 17 -0.81 6.68 22.96
CA GLY A 17 0.11 5.54 23.06
C GLY A 17 0.38 4.82 21.74
N ILE A 18 0.10 5.46 20.60
CA ILE A 18 0.28 4.88 19.26
C ILE A 18 1.77 4.86 18.92
N ALA A 19 2.35 3.67 18.79
CA ALA A 19 3.73 3.50 18.32
C ALA A 19 3.84 3.82 16.82
N GLN A 20 5.02 4.21 16.33
CA GLN A 20 5.26 4.50 14.90
C GLN A 20 4.30 5.56 14.33
N ALA A 21 3.99 6.58 15.16
CA ALA A 21 2.94 7.55 14.86
C ALA A 21 3.17 8.34 13.56
N GLU A 22 4.42 8.64 13.21
CA GLU A 22 4.76 9.31 11.95
C GLU A 22 4.45 8.43 10.74
N GLU A 23 4.87 7.17 10.76
CA GLU A 23 4.65 6.24 9.66
C GLU A 23 3.16 5.92 9.47
N MET A 24 2.44 5.71 10.57
CA MET A 24 0.99 5.47 10.53
C MET A 24 0.22 6.69 10.03
N LEU A 25 0.64 7.90 10.43
CA LEU A 25 0.02 9.14 9.97
C LEU A 25 0.24 9.33 8.46
N ASP A 26 1.45 9.07 7.96
CA ASP A 26 1.75 9.15 6.54
C ASP A 26 0.92 8.12 5.75
N TYR A 27 0.76 6.89 6.25
CA TYR A 27 -0.09 5.87 5.63
C TYR A 27 -1.58 6.19 5.62
N ALA A 28 -2.06 6.82 6.69
CA ALA A 28 -3.41 7.36 6.79
C ALA A 28 -3.58 8.66 5.98
N GLY A 29 -2.57 9.06 5.19
CA GLY A 29 -2.61 10.24 4.35
C GLY A 29 -2.72 11.55 5.13
N GLY A 30 -2.34 11.56 6.41
CA GLY A 30 -2.38 12.70 7.32
C GLY A 30 -3.58 12.76 8.26
N SER A 31 -4.43 11.73 8.32
CA SER A 31 -5.64 11.72 9.17
C SER A 31 -5.43 10.92 10.47
N PRO A 32 -5.30 11.57 11.64
CA PRO A 32 -5.14 10.85 12.92
C PRO A 32 -6.37 10.03 13.32
N LEU A 33 -7.58 10.43 12.87
CA LEU A 33 -8.80 9.65 13.11
C LEU A 33 -8.84 8.35 12.29
N GLN A 34 -8.26 8.35 11.09
CA GLN A 34 -8.13 7.12 10.32
C GLN A 34 -7.15 6.16 11.00
N VAL A 35 -6.07 6.67 11.62
CA VAL A 35 -5.16 5.82 12.38
C VAL A 35 -5.83 5.10 13.55
N LEU A 36 -6.76 5.76 14.25
CA LEU A 36 -7.53 5.13 15.33
C LEU A 36 -8.49 4.05 14.85
N ASN A 37 -9.18 4.30 13.75
CA ASN A 37 -10.21 3.41 13.22
C ASN A 37 -9.61 2.22 12.46
N ASP A 38 -8.31 2.25 12.20
CA ASP A 38 -7.59 1.30 11.37
C ASP A 38 -6.62 0.51 12.28
N GLU A 39 -7.18 -0.30 13.19
CA GLU A 39 -6.41 -1.31 13.95
C GLU A 39 -5.63 -2.24 12.99
N GLU A 40 -6.14 -2.41 11.77
CA GLU A 40 -5.56 -3.18 10.67
C GLU A 40 -4.48 -2.40 9.90
N GLY A 41 -4.57 -1.06 9.83
CA GLY A 41 -3.55 -0.16 9.28
C GLY A 41 -2.20 -0.26 10.00
N ALA A 42 -2.24 -0.56 11.31
CA ALA A 42 -1.05 -0.93 12.09
C ALA A 42 -0.43 -2.26 11.62
N ALA A 43 -1.25 -3.28 11.36
CA ALA A 43 -0.81 -4.58 10.86
C ALA A 43 -0.20 -4.47 9.45
N LEU A 44 -0.75 -3.59 8.59
CA LEU A 44 -0.22 -3.32 7.26
C LEU A 44 1.19 -2.74 7.27
N TYR A 45 1.54 -1.90 8.26
CA TYR A 45 2.88 -1.32 8.33
C TYR A 45 3.94 -2.33 8.81
N SER A 46 3.55 -3.30 9.63
CA SER A 46 4.37 -4.45 9.99
C SER A 46 4.46 -5.54 8.90
N SER A 47 3.74 -5.39 7.79
CA SER A 47 3.43 -6.52 6.90
C SER A 47 4.62 -6.97 6.02
N SER A 48 4.77 -8.28 5.94
CA SER A 48 5.56 -9.02 4.96
C SER A 48 5.22 -8.62 3.51
N MET A 49 4.01 -8.13 3.25
CA MET A 49 3.55 -7.67 1.94
C MET A 49 4.39 -6.52 1.38
N ILE A 50 4.65 -5.45 2.15
CA ILE A 50 5.46 -4.31 1.68
C ILE A 50 6.88 -4.77 1.32
N LYS A 51 7.44 -5.70 2.10
CA LYS A 51 8.76 -6.29 1.82
C LYS A 51 8.77 -7.05 0.49
N GLN A 52 7.70 -7.79 0.18
CA GLN A 52 7.57 -8.46 -1.11
C GLN A 52 7.40 -7.47 -2.26
N LEU A 53 6.54 -6.46 -2.11
CA LEU A 53 6.34 -5.43 -3.14
C LEU A 53 7.61 -4.63 -3.43
N ALA A 54 8.45 -4.41 -2.41
CA ALA A 54 9.76 -3.79 -2.56
C ALA A 54 10.71 -4.55 -3.51
N MET A 55 10.48 -5.84 -3.76
CA MET A 55 11.26 -6.66 -4.70
C MET A 55 10.88 -6.43 -6.17
N GLY A 56 9.78 -5.72 -6.44
CA GLY A 56 9.31 -5.42 -7.79
C GLY A 56 9.10 -6.69 -8.63
N GLY A 57 9.77 -6.80 -9.77
CA GLY A 57 9.68 -7.96 -10.66
C GLY A 57 10.21 -9.28 -10.07
N GLN A 58 10.96 -9.24 -8.96
CA GLN A 58 11.48 -10.42 -8.26
C GLN A 58 10.59 -10.87 -7.10
N LEU A 59 9.42 -10.27 -6.93
CA LEU A 59 8.44 -10.64 -5.91
C LEU A 59 8.11 -12.14 -5.97
N ASP A 60 8.07 -12.79 -4.80
CA ASP A 60 7.55 -14.14 -4.67
C ASP A 60 6.02 -14.07 -4.57
N ILE A 61 5.35 -14.55 -5.62
CA ILE A 61 3.89 -14.43 -5.78
C ILE A 61 3.15 -15.13 -4.66
N PHE A 62 3.62 -16.30 -4.23
CA PHE A 62 2.93 -17.11 -3.22
C PHE A 62 3.11 -16.51 -1.83
N GLN A 63 4.32 -16.08 -1.49
CA GLN A 63 4.56 -15.39 -0.22
C GLN A 63 3.80 -14.05 -0.14
N ALA A 64 3.78 -13.29 -1.23
CA ALA A 64 3.04 -12.05 -1.30
C ALA A 64 1.52 -12.27 -1.21
N ALA A 65 0.99 -13.31 -1.86
CA ALA A 65 -0.43 -13.66 -1.79
C ALA A 65 -0.84 -14.06 -0.37
N GLY A 66 -0.04 -14.90 0.31
CA GLY A 66 -0.27 -15.26 1.72
C GLY A 66 -0.29 -14.03 2.62
N ALA A 67 0.70 -13.13 2.48
CA ALA A 67 0.74 -11.87 3.22
C ALA A 67 -0.48 -10.96 2.93
N CYS A 68 -0.98 -10.95 1.70
CA CYS A 68 -2.19 -10.21 1.35
C CYS A 68 -3.46 -10.83 1.95
N LEU A 69 -3.54 -12.16 2.03
CA LEU A 69 -4.68 -12.87 2.60
C LEU A 69 -4.81 -12.62 4.10
N GLU A 70 -3.69 -12.56 4.83
CA GLU A 70 -3.68 -12.23 6.26
C GLU A 70 -4.31 -10.85 6.55
N LEU A 71 -4.22 -9.91 5.59
CA LEU A 71 -4.82 -8.58 5.69
C LEU A 71 -6.29 -8.56 5.29
N GLY A 72 -6.77 -9.59 4.58
CA GLY A 72 -8.08 -9.60 3.93
C GLY A 72 -8.07 -8.90 2.56
N MET A 73 -8.97 -9.35 1.67
CA MET A 73 -8.96 -8.95 0.26
C MET A 73 -9.10 -7.44 0.04
N GLU A 74 -10.04 -6.79 0.74
CA GLU A 74 -10.30 -5.36 0.56
C GLU A 74 -9.10 -4.49 1.00
N ASN A 75 -8.48 -4.85 2.12
CA ASN A 75 -7.32 -4.16 2.66
C ASN A 75 -6.08 -4.42 1.80
N ALA A 76 -5.87 -5.65 1.34
CA ALA A 76 -4.79 -5.99 0.42
C ALA A 76 -4.89 -5.17 -0.89
N ILE A 77 -6.07 -5.07 -1.49
CA ILE A 77 -6.27 -4.25 -2.69
C ILE A 77 -6.00 -2.78 -2.38
N THR A 78 -6.46 -2.27 -1.23
CA THR A 78 -6.23 -0.88 -0.82
C THR A 78 -4.74 -0.59 -0.61
N ALA A 79 -3.99 -1.54 -0.04
CA ALA A 79 -2.53 -1.47 0.11
C ALA A 79 -1.83 -1.42 -1.24
N LEU A 80 -2.19 -2.33 -2.16
CA LEU A 80 -1.66 -2.35 -3.53
C LEU A 80 -1.94 -1.04 -4.26
N GLN A 81 -3.13 -0.46 -4.09
CA GLN A 81 -3.49 0.82 -4.67
C GLN A 81 -2.63 1.96 -4.13
N LYS A 82 -2.41 2.05 -2.81
CA LYS A 82 -1.52 3.06 -2.19
C LYS A 82 -0.08 2.89 -2.66
N TRP A 83 0.41 1.66 -2.77
CA TRP A 83 1.75 1.37 -3.28
C TRP A 83 1.92 1.79 -4.75
N CYS A 84 0.95 1.46 -5.61
CA CYS A 84 0.95 1.87 -7.01
C CYS A 84 0.87 3.40 -7.17
N TYR A 85 0.10 4.07 -6.30
CA TYR A 85 0.07 5.53 -6.26
C TYR A 85 1.45 6.11 -5.95
N ASP A 86 2.15 5.59 -4.95
CA ASP A 86 3.48 6.06 -4.60
C ASP A 86 4.52 5.74 -5.68
N LEU A 87 4.40 4.62 -6.40
CA LEU A 87 5.26 4.34 -7.57
C LEU A 87 5.05 5.37 -8.67
N MET A 88 3.79 5.70 -8.99
CA MET A 88 3.45 6.71 -9.98
C MET A 88 3.93 8.11 -9.54
N LEU A 89 3.70 8.46 -8.27
CA LEU A 89 4.14 9.73 -7.69
C LEU A 89 5.67 9.84 -7.70
N CYS A 90 6.38 8.78 -7.32
CA CYS A 90 7.84 8.71 -7.35
C CYS A 90 8.38 8.84 -8.78
N ARG A 91 7.70 8.26 -9.78
CA ARG A 91 8.09 8.39 -11.19
C ARG A 91 8.03 9.83 -11.68
N MET A 92 7.05 10.61 -11.20
CA MET A 92 6.81 11.98 -11.67
C MET A 92 7.54 13.04 -10.83
N THR A 93 7.68 12.82 -9.53
CA THR A 93 8.12 13.85 -8.57
C THR A 93 9.27 13.43 -7.67
N HIS A 94 9.67 12.16 -7.71
CA HIS A 94 10.65 11.57 -6.80
C HIS A 94 10.26 11.69 -5.31
N GLN A 95 8.97 11.73 -5.00
CA GLN A 95 8.44 11.76 -3.64
C GLN A 95 7.45 10.60 -3.43
N ALA A 96 7.33 10.14 -2.18
CA ALA A 96 6.34 9.17 -1.75
C ALA A 96 5.40 9.85 -0.73
N ARG A 97 4.12 9.45 -0.73
CA ARG A 97 3.10 9.99 0.17
C ARG A 97 2.77 9.01 1.29
N TYR A 98 2.47 7.76 0.95
CA TYR A 98 1.96 6.78 1.92
C TYR A 98 3.06 5.91 2.51
N HIS A 99 4.11 5.64 1.73
CA HIS A 99 5.24 4.76 2.09
C HIS A 99 6.55 5.57 2.15
N VAL A 100 6.55 6.63 2.96
CA VAL A 100 7.68 7.56 3.06
C VAL A 100 8.96 6.82 3.47
N ALA A 101 8.88 5.86 4.39
CA ALA A 101 10.00 5.04 4.82
C ALA A 101 10.64 4.23 3.67
N GLN A 102 9.86 3.86 2.64
CA GLN A 102 10.31 3.10 1.47
C GLN A 102 10.66 3.99 0.26
N SER A 103 10.74 5.31 0.43
CA SER A 103 11.00 6.28 -0.64
C SER A 103 12.21 5.92 -1.53
N LEU A 104 13.30 5.44 -0.94
CA LEU A 104 14.50 5.05 -1.70
C LEU A 104 14.24 3.83 -2.59
N THR A 105 13.52 2.84 -2.08
CA THR A 105 13.12 1.64 -2.83
C THR A 105 12.15 2.00 -3.93
N LEU A 106 11.12 2.80 -3.63
CA LEU A 106 10.15 3.28 -4.61
C LEU A 106 10.82 4.06 -5.74
N LYS A 107 11.82 4.91 -5.45
CA LYS A 107 12.61 5.60 -6.48
C LYS A 107 13.35 4.63 -7.40
N LYS A 108 13.96 3.57 -6.85
CA LYS A 108 14.65 2.55 -7.66
C LYS A 108 13.67 1.78 -8.54
N LEU A 109 12.56 1.31 -7.98
CA LEU A 109 11.50 0.64 -8.73
C LEU A 109 10.91 1.55 -9.82
N ALA A 110 10.73 2.83 -9.50
CA ALA A 110 10.22 3.81 -10.45
C ALA A 110 11.13 4.06 -11.65
N GLN A 111 12.42 3.73 -11.59
CA GLN A 111 13.32 3.87 -12.74
C GLN A 111 13.02 2.80 -13.81
N GLY A 112 12.72 1.57 -13.39
CA GLY A 112 12.50 0.42 -14.27
C GLY A 112 11.04 0.18 -14.68
N LEU A 113 10.07 0.89 -14.10
CA LEU A 113 8.66 0.64 -14.39
C LEU A 113 8.25 1.03 -15.81
N LYS A 114 7.35 0.23 -16.38
CA LYS A 114 6.60 0.51 -17.61
C LYS A 114 5.31 1.23 -17.23
N LEU A 115 5.22 2.53 -17.54
CA LEU A 115 4.11 3.37 -17.07
C LEU A 115 2.74 2.88 -17.56
N ALA A 116 2.66 2.40 -18.81
CA ALA A 116 1.42 1.83 -19.35
C ALA A 116 0.94 0.62 -18.53
N SER A 117 1.85 -0.31 -18.24
CA SER A 117 1.57 -1.51 -17.43
C SER A 117 1.12 -1.15 -16.01
N LEU A 118 1.71 -0.11 -15.40
CA LEU A 118 1.27 0.38 -14.09
C LEU A 118 -0.17 0.92 -14.14
N ILE A 119 -0.50 1.73 -15.15
CA ILE A 119 -1.83 2.30 -15.32
C ILE A 119 -2.87 1.19 -15.51
N ASP A 120 -2.57 0.18 -16.33
CA ASP A 120 -3.48 -0.94 -16.55
C ASP A 120 -3.64 -1.79 -15.28
N PHE A 121 -2.57 -1.96 -14.51
CA PHE A 121 -2.65 -2.62 -13.21
C PHE A 121 -3.51 -1.86 -12.20
N ILE A 122 -3.42 -0.52 -12.14
CA ILE A 122 -4.29 0.31 -11.29
C ILE A 122 -5.77 0.11 -11.65
N LYS A 123 -6.10 0.02 -12.94
CA LYS A 123 -7.48 -0.28 -13.39
C LYS A 123 -7.92 -1.67 -12.94
N MET A 124 -7.05 -2.68 -13.10
CA MET A 124 -7.33 -4.05 -12.63
C MET A 124 -7.60 -4.10 -11.13
N LEU A 125 -6.85 -3.36 -10.32
CA LEU A 125 -7.10 -3.25 -8.87
C LEU A 125 -8.44 -2.58 -8.57
N ALA A 126 -8.81 -1.53 -9.30
CA ALA A 126 -10.10 -0.87 -9.13
C ALA A 126 -11.28 -1.79 -9.45
N ASP A 127 -11.15 -2.64 -10.47
CA ASP A 127 -12.17 -3.63 -10.81
C ASP A 127 -12.20 -4.80 -9.81
N ALA A 128 -11.04 -5.27 -9.35
CA ALA A 128 -10.96 -6.26 -8.28
C ALA A 128 -11.59 -5.77 -6.98
N LYS A 129 -11.47 -4.47 -6.64
CA LYS A 129 -12.07 -3.90 -5.43
C LYS A 129 -13.60 -3.96 -5.48
N LYS A 130 -14.21 -3.77 -6.64
CA LYS A 130 -15.68 -3.86 -6.82
C LYS A 130 -16.20 -5.27 -6.58
N SER A 131 -15.38 -6.30 -6.86
CA SER A 131 -15.75 -7.71 -6.71
C SER A 131 -15.18 -8.36 -5.44
N ALA A 132 -14.48 -7.62 -4.59
CA ALA A 132 -13.86 -8.13 -3.37
C ALA A 132 -14.87 -8.76 -2.38
N ASN A 133 -16.15 -8.39 -2.47
CA ASN A 133 -17.24 -8.93 -1.64
C ASN A 133 -17.95 -10.15 -2.25
N HIS A 134 -17.52 -10.63 -3.42
CA HIS A 134 -18.08 -11.83 -4.06
C HIS A 134 -17.25 -13.09 -3.73
N PRO A 135 -17.88 -14.28 -3.68
CA PRO A 135 -17.21 -15.54 -3.33
C PRO A 135 -16.33 -16.07 -4.48
N LEU A 136 -15.29 -15.31 -4.82
CA LEU A 136 -14.18 -15.78 -5.65
C LEU A 136 -13.08 -16.36 -4.76
N ASN A 137 -12.24 -17.23 -5.32
CA ASN A 137 -11.05 -17.68 -4.64
C ASN A 137 -10.07 -16.49 -4.50
N ASN A 138 -10.10 -15.83 -3.34
CA ASN A 138 -9.30 -14.64 -3.03
C ASN A 138 -7.81 -14.89 -3.21
N GLU A 139 -7.32 -16.08 -2.87
CA GLU A 139 -5.91 -16.46 -3.05
C GLU A 139 -5.53 -16.44 -4.52
N LEU A 140 -6.27 -17.18 -5.36
CA LEU A 140 -6.02 -17.20 -6.80
C LEU A 140 -6.15 -15.82 -7.44
N GLN A 141 -7.08 -15.00 -6.96
CA GLN A 141 -7.23 -13.63 -7.46
C GLN A 141 -6.02 -12.77 -7.10
N LEU A 142 -5.51 -12.87 -5.87
CA LEU A 142 -4.31 -12.18 -5.42
C LEU A 142 -3.07 -12.65 -6.18
N GLU A 143 -2.87 -13.95 -6.36
CA GLU A 143 -1.77 -14.49 -7.17
C GLU A 143 -1.79 -13.93 -8.58
N ARG A 144 -2.96 -13.87 -9.22
CA ARG A 144 -3.12 -13.28 -10.56
C ARG A 144 -2.78 -11.80 -10.58
N LEU A 145 -3.23 -11.03 -9.58
CA LEU A 145 -2.91 -9.60 -9.46
C LEU A 145 -1.40 -9.41 -9.26
N LEU A 146 -0.79 -10.17 -8.36
CA LEU A 146 0.64 -10.09 -8.05
C LEU A 146 1.51 -10.54 -9.23
N HIS A 147 1.06 -11.52 -10.00
CA HIS A 147 1.69 -11.86 -11.28
C HIS A 147 1.67 -10.68 -12.25
N HIS A 148 0.53 -9.98 -12.40
CA HIS A 148 0.50 -8.77 -13.26
C HIS A 148 1.38 -7.65 -12.70
N TYR A 149 1.50 -7.54 -11.38
CA TYR A 149 2.40 -6.60 -10.74
C TYR A 149 3.87 -6.84 -11.14
N THR A 150 4.35 -8.09 -11.19
CA THR A 150 5.74 -8.36 -11.59
C THR A 150 6.03 -7.94 -13.03
N GLN A 151 5.02 -7.96 -13.91
CA GLN A 151 5.15 -7.56 -15.32
C GLN A 151 5.24 -6.04 -15.52
N ILE A 152 5.03 -5.23 -14.47
CA ILE A 152 5.15 -3.77 -14.54
C ILE A 152 6.62 -3.35 -14.75
N PHE A 153 7.56 -4.10 -14.20
CA PHE A 153 9.00 -3.87 -14.30
C PHE A 153 9.58 -4.58 -15.53
#